data_AF-A0A381W9V9-F1
#
_entry.id   AF-A0A381W9V9-F1
#
_cell.length_a   1.000
_cell.length_b   1.000
_cell.length_c   1.000
_cell.angle_alpha   90.00
_cell.angle_beta   90.00
_cell.angle_gamma   90.00
#
_symmetry.space_group_name_H-M   'P 1'
#
loop_
_entity.id
_entity.type
_entity.pdbx_description
1 polymer ?
#
loop_
_entity_poly.entity_id
_entity_poly.type
_entity_poly.pdbx_seq_one_letter_code
_entity_poly.pdbx_strand_id
1 'polypeptide(L)'
;MKYHIHTLGCQMNAADSLRLASGLEKLGATKTEYIAEADIAVLNTCVVRQSAEDRAYGWLHRVGALKRDTRPDLTVGLMGC
;
A
#
# COMPACT_ATOMS: atom_id res chain seq x y z
N MET A 1 9.73 5.61 -11.30
CA MET A 1 8.94 4.62 -10.56
C MET A 1 8.17 5.34 -9.47
N LYS A 2 6.84 5.23 -9.47
CA LYS A 2 5.96 5.85 -8.48
C LYS A 2 5.51 4.82 -7.44
N TYR A 3 5.35 5.22 -6.19
CA TYR A 3 4.83 4.36 -5.14
C TYR A 3 3.67 5.00 -4.37
N HIS A 4 2.76 4.17 -3.87
CA HIS A 4 1.65 4.58 -3.02
C HIS A 4 1.58 3.67 -1.78
N ILE A 5 1.48 4.26 -0.59
CA ILE A 5 1.34 3.51 0.66
C ILE A 5 0.00 3.88 1.29
N HIS A 6 -0.89 2.92 1.42
CA HIS A 6 -2.12 3.05 2.19
C HIS A 6 -1.85 2.55 3.61
N THR A 7 -1.99 3.44 4.59
CA THR A 7 -1.75 3.09 6.00
C THR A 7 -3.08 2.99 6.73
N LEU A 8 -3.32 1.83 7.34
CA LEU A 8 -4.42 1.55 8.26
C LEU A 8 -3.85 1.14 9.61
N GLY A 9 -4.53 1.50 10.70
CA GLY A 9 -4.12 1.12 12.05
C GLY A 9 -3.62 2.29 12.87
N CYS A 10 -2.48 2.13 13.55
CA CYS A 10 -2.03 3.05 14.60
C CYS A 10 -0.75 3.80 14.21
N GLN A 11 -0.17 4.52 15.18
CA GLN A 11 1.08 5.28 15.01
C GLN A 11 2.27 4.38 14.63
N MET A 12 2.25 3.10 15.03
CA MET A 12 3.28 2.15 14.61
C MET A 12 3.22 1.91 13.10
N ASN A 13 2.02 1.68 12.53
CA ASN A 13 1.88 1.54 11.08
C ASN A 13 2.30 2.83 10.36
N ALA A 14 2.00 4.00 10.90
CA ALA A 14 2.48 5.26 10.33
C ALA A 14 4.02 5.34 10.29
N ALA A 15 4.68 4.95 11.39
CA ALA A 15 6.14 4.90 11.47
C ALA A 15 6.75 3.89 10.48
N ASP A 16 6.15 2.70 10.37
CA ASP A 16 6.60 1.67 9.43
C ASP A 16 6.43 2.13 7.98
N SER A 17 5.32 2.81 7.66
CA SER A 17 5.08 3.41 6.35
C SER A 17 6.12 4.48 6.00
N LEU A 18 6.53 5.31 6.97
CA LEU A 18 7.62 6.28 6.77
C LEU A 18 8.97 5.59 6.53
N ARG A 19 9.24 4.50 7.24
CA ARG A 19 10.46 3.71 7.04
C ARG A 19 10.50 3.09 5.64
N LEU A 20 9.38 2.53 5.19
CA LEU A 20 9.24 2.00 3.84
C LEU A 20 9.41 3.11 2.78
N ALA A 21 8.73 4.25 2.95
CA ALA A 21 8.85 5.41 2.07
C ALA A 21 10.31 5.86 1.92
N SER A 22 11.03 6.01 3.03
CA SER A 22 12.44 6.39 3.02
C SER A 22 13.31 5.37 2.27
N GLY A 23 13.03 4.08 2.39
CA GLY A 23 13.71 3.04 1.63
C GLY A 23 13.47 3.14 0.12
N LEU A 24 12.21 3.33 -0.28
CA LEU A 24 11.82 3.48 -1.68
C LEU A 24 12.41 4.75 -2.30
N GLU A 25 12.42 5.86 -1.57
CA GLU A 25 12.99 7.13 -2.03
C GLU A 25 14.51 7.04 -2.22
N LYS A 26 15.23 6.31 -1.35
CA LYS A 26 16.66 6.02 -1.54
C LYS A 26 16.94 5.20 -2.80
N LEU A 27 15.98 4.41 -3.26
CA LEU A 27 16.04 3.67 -4.53
C LEU A 27 15.59 4.52 -5.73
N GLY A 28 15.29 5.81 -5.53
CA GLY A 28 14.88 6.74 -6.59
C GLY A 28 13.39 6.68 -6.95
N ALA A 29 12.56 6.01 -6.15
CA ALA A 29 11.12 6.04 -6.34
C ALA A 29 10.51 7.32 -5.77
N THR A 30 9.38 7.76 -6.34
CA THR A 30 8.67 8.97 -5.90
C THR A 30 7.27 8.64 -5.39
N LYS A 31 6.84 9.31 -4.33
CA LYS A 31 5.49 9.13 -3.78
C LYS A 31 4.42 9.67 -4.74
N THR A 32 3.30 8.96 -4.84
CA THR A 32 2.06 9.49 -5.44
C THR A 32 0.88 9.31 -4.49
N GLU A 33 -0.03 10.29 -4.50
CA GLU A 33 -1.31 10.21 -3.78
C GLU A 33 -2.36 9.37 -4.56
N TYR A 34 -2.11 9.13 -5.85
CA TYR A 34 -3.03 8.39 -6.71
C TYR A 34 -2.51 6.97 -6.96
N ILE A 35 -3.20 5.97 -6.41
CA ILE A 35 -2.86 4.55 -6.62
C ILE A 35 -2.89 4.15 -8.11
N ALA A 36 -3.72 4.83 -8.92
CA ALA A 36 -3.81 4.61 -10.36
C ALA A 36 -2.52 5.00 -11.11
N GLU A 37 -1.64 5.79 -10.50
CA GLU A 37 -0.34 6.18 -11.06
C GLU A 37 0.84 5.41 -10.44
N ALA A 38 0.59 4.59 -9.41
CA ALA A 38 1.65 3.88 -8.70
C ALA A 38 2.15 2.67 -9.50
N ASP A 39 3.44 2.40 -9.47
CA ASP A 39 4.06 1.15 -9.94
C ASP A 39 4.15 0.14 -8.79
N ILE A 40 4.21 0.64 -7.55
CA ILE A 40 4.18 -0.13 -6.31
C ILE A 40 3.08 0.43 -5.41
N ALA A 41 2.11 -0.40 -5.03
CA ALA A 41 1.09 -0.07 -4.03
C ALA A 41 1.25 -0.96 -2.81
N VAL A 42 1.39 -0.37 -1.63
CA VAL A 42 1.52 -1.12 -0.36
C VAL A 42 0.38 -0.79 0.57
N LEU A 43 -0.32 -1.80 1.08
CA LEU A 43 -1.20 -1.68 2.23
C LEU A 43 -0.41 -2.03 3.49
N ASN A 44 -0.28 -1.08 4.41
CA ASN A 44 0.23 -1.33 5.74
C ASN A 44 -0.94 -1.31 6.73
N THR A 45 -1.23 -2.43 7.37
CA THR A 45 -2.37 -2.56 8.28
C THR A 45 -2.03 -3.42 9.49
N CYS A 46 -2.68 -3.18 10.62
CA CYS A 46 -2.65 -4.08 11.75
C CYS A 46 -3.85 -5.03 11.68
N VAL A 47 -3.63 -6.34 11.54
CA VAL A 47 -4.64 -7.40 11.42
C VAL A 47 -5.12 -7.94 12.77
N VAL A 48 -4.84 -7.24 13.87
CA VAL A 48 -5.26 -7.66 15.22
C VAL A 48 -6.77 -7.58 15.47
N ARG A 49 -7.57 -7.00 14.56
CA ARG A 49 -9.02 -6.85 14.68
C ARG A 49 -9.71 -7.19 13.37
N GLN A 50 -10.87 -7.85 13.45
CA GLN A 50 -11.72 -8.20 12.30
C GLN A 50 -12.01 -6.99 11.40
N SER A 51 -12.30 -5.83 11.99
CA SER A 51 -12.60 -4.61 11.22
C SER A 51 -11.42 -4.10 10.40
N ALA A 52 -10.18 -4.41 10.78
CA ALA A 52 -9.01 -4.09 10.01
C ALA A 52 -8.78 -5.09 8.88
N GLU A 53 -9.06 -6.38 9.12
CA GLU A 53 -9.07 -7.41 8.08
C GLU A 53 -10.11 -7.09 6.99
N ASP A 54 -11.34 -6.75 7.38
CA ASP A 54 -12.41 -6.43 6.44
C ASP A 54 -12.03 -5.24 5.52
N ARG A 55 -11.38 -4.22 6.09
CA ARG A 55 -10.84 -3.08 5.32
C ARG A 55 -9.71 -3.50 4.40
N ALA A 56 -8.83 -4.40 4.85
CA ALA A 56 -7.75 -4.92 4.04
C ALA A 56 -8.29 -5.71 2.84
N TYR A 57 -9.26 -6.59 3.05
CA TYR A 57 -9.96 -7.30 1.97
C TYR A 57 -10.61 -6.34 0.97
N GLY A 58 -11.33 -5.33 1.46
CA GLY A 58 -11.95 -4.32 0.59
C GLY A 58 -10.94 -3.56 -0.27
N TRP A 59 -9.82 -3.17 0.32
CA TRP A 59 -8.73 -2.52 -0.42
C TRP A 59 -8.09 -3.46 -1.44
N LEU A 60 -7.75 -4.70 -1.05
CA LEU A 60 -7.15 -5.70 -1.94
C LEU A 60 -8.07 -6.05 -3.11
N HIS A 61 -9.38 -6.13 -2.89
CA HIS A 61 -10.34 -6.34 -3.97
C HIS A 61 -10.30 -5.18 -5.00
N ARG A 62 -10.29 -3.93 -4.51
CA ARG A 62 -10.22 -2.73 -5.37
C ARG A 62 -8.92 -2.66 -6.15
N VAL A 63 -7.79 -2.94 -5.49
CA VAL A 63 -6.47 -2.92 -6.15
C VAL A 63 -6.30 -4.09 -7.10
N GLY A 64 -6.87 -5.25 -6.77
CA GLY A 64 -6.92 -6.41 -7.66
C GLY A 64 -7.68 -6.10 -8.95
N ALA A 65 -8.81 -5.39 -8.88
CA ALA A 65 -9.52 -4.92 -10.07
C ALA A 65 -8.66 -3.93 -10.88
N LEU A 66 -8.08 -2.91 -10.23
CA LEU A 66 -7.18 -1.96 -10.88
C LEU A 66 -6.02 -2.66 -11.62
N LYS A 67 -5.37 -3.63 -10.98
CA LYS A 67 -4.27 -4.39 -11.57
C LYS A 67 -4.73 -5.18 -12.80
N ARG A 68 -5.88 -5.86 -12.72
CA ARG A 68 -6.42 -6.65 -13.85
C ARG A 68 -6.84 -5.77 -15.02
N ASP A 69 -7.49 -4.64 -14.73
CA ASP A 69 -8.22 -3.89 -15.75
C ASP A 69 -7.36 -2.82 -16.43
N THR A 70 -6.46 -2.15 -15.69
CA THR A 70 -5.72 -1.00 -16.21
C THR A 70 -4.23 -0.95 -15.87
N ARG A 71 -3.77 -1.65 -14.82
CA ARG A 71 -2.37 -1.63 -14.37
C ARG A 71 -1.79 -3.04 -14.17
N PRO A 72 -1.63 -3.87 -15.22
CA PRO A 72 -1.18 -5.26 -15.09
C PRO A 72 0.18 -5.39 -14.39
N ASP A 73 1.07 -4.43 -14.58
CA ASP A 73 2.42 -4.40 -13.99
C ASP A 73 2.48 -3.86 -12.55
N LEU A 74 1.34 -3.43 -11.98
CA LEU A 74 1.30 -2.90 -10.61
C LEU A 74 1.75 -3.96 -9.60
N THR A 75 2.82 -3.68 -8.86
CA THR A 75 3.24 -4.52 -7.74
C THR A 75 2.44 -4.18 -6.50
N VAL A 76 1.81 -5.17 -5.88
CA VAL A 76 0.98 -4.98 -4.67
C VAL A 76 1.67 -5.66 -3.49
N GLY A 77 1.93 -4.89 -2.43
CA GLY A 77 2.44 -5.38 -1.16
C GLY A 77 1.40 -5.27 -0.05
N LEU A 78 1.38 -6.25 0.84
CA LEU A 78 0.65 -6.19 2.10
C LEU A 78 1.68 -6.34 3.22
N MET A 79 1.67 -5.41 4.19
CA MET A 79 2.57 -5.43 5.33
C MET A 79 1.84 -5.02 6.61
N GLY A 80 2.53 -5.22 7.74
CA GLY A 80 2.03 -4.94 9.08
C GLY A 80 1.89 -6.23 9.91
N CYS A 81 1.25 -6.11 11.07
CA CYS A 81 1.24 -7.10 12.15
C CYS A 81 -0.14 -7.66 12.42
#